data_AF-A0A7V7UX89-F1
#
_entry.id   AF-A0A7V7UX89-F1
#
_cell.length_a   1.000
_cell.length_b   1.000
_cell.length_c   1.000
_cell.angle_alpha   90.00
_cell.angle_beta   90.00
_cell.angle_gamma   90.00
#
_symmetry.space_group_name_H-M   'P 1'
#
loop_
_entity.id
_entity.type
_entity.pdbx_description
1 polymer ?
#
loop_
_entity_poly.entity_id
_entity_poly.type
_entity_poly.pdbx_seq_one_letter_code
_entity_poly.pdbx_strand_id
1 'polypeptide(L)'
;MPNTNVVEESYEKLQAEIEELIKEWRQSINETAVVKESSFELISSPLIPQLDLAADMNQYHRFIIELFGFLAERQPGNHEYCDILKENLTIDIVSKWFKEVVAVNRYYFHAVAEQYQVPEWLPLFAAEQAARPFLQKAAAELETVLSKFQHDPCCPACGEPSRFAVVGKKGKKELKCPRCLHSREEKKLRCAHCGTEDHTQMVVMKVDGEEGAEIHGCQTCKGYTKVIDMRKLLKKETPALMDIKTIHLDYIAQEKGFGTAVDGKYH
;
A
#
# COMPACT_ATOMS: atom_id res chain seq x y z
N MET A 1 7.45 29.08 0.46
CA MET A 1 6.77 28.67 -0.79
C MET A 1 5.65 27.73 -0.37
N PRO A 2 4.45 27.81 -0.97
CA PRO A 2 3.32 27.02 -0.49
C PRO A 2 3.66 25.55 -0.69
N ASN A 3 3.53 24.78 0.38
CA ASN A 3 3.56 23.33 0.32
C ASN A 3 2.43 22.92 -0.64
N THR A 4 2.71 22.33 -1.81
CA THR A 4 1.69 21.83 -2.75
C THR A 4 1.06 20.54 -2.22
N ASN A 5 0.82 20.51 -0.91
CA ASN A 5 0.16 19.42 -0.27
C ASN A 5 -1.34 19.58 -0.56
N VAL A 6 -1.80 18.80 -1.53
CA VAL A 6 -3.20 18.80 -1.99
C VAL A 6 -4.13 18.04 -1.03
N VAL A 7 -3.54 17.40 -0.02
CA VAL A 7 -4.28 16.67 1.01
C VAL A 7 -4.63 17.63 2.13
N GLU A 8 -5.86 17.54 2.64
CA GLU A 8 -6.28 18.34 3.78
C GLU A 8 -5.47 17.96 5.02
N GLU A 9 -5.01 18.95 5.80
CA GLU A 9 -4.17 18.72 7.00
C GLU A 9 -4.85 17.80 8.02
N SER A 10 -6.18 17.89 8.14
CA SER A 10 -6.98 17.03 9.01
C SER A 10 -6.91 15.55 8.59
N TYR A 11 -6.91 15.28 7.27
CA TYR A 11 -6.80 13.94 6.71
C TYR A 11 -5.38 13.38 6.83
N GLU A 12 -4.35 14.21 6.61
CA GLU A 12 -2.96 13.78 6.87
C GLU A 12 -2.73 13.39 8.32
N LYS A 13 -3.26 14.19 9.25
CA LYS A 13 -3.18 13.89 10.68
C LYS A 13 -3.87 12.55 10.97
N LEU A 14 -5.06 12.34 10.41
CA LEU A 14 -5.78 11.07 10.55
C LEU A 14 -4.94 9.89 10.03
N GLN A 15 -4.36 10.00 8.84
CA GLN A 15 -3.52 8.95 8.24
C GLN A 15 -2.25 8.68 9.05
N ALA A 16 -1.60 9.73 9.58
CA ALA A 16 -0.42 9.57 10.43
C ALA A 16 -0.74 8.80 11.72
N GLU A 17 -1.89 9.07 12.33
CA GLU A 17 -2.32 8.37 13.53
C GLU A 17 -2.76 6.92 13.23
N ILE A 18 -3.39 6.65 12.08
CA ILE A 18 -3.66 5.27 11.62
C ILE A 18 -2.36 4.49 11.39
N GLU A 19 -1.33 5.11 10.81
CA GLU A 19 -0.03 4.46 10.59
C GLU A 19 0.69 4.14 11.92
N GLU A 20 0.51 4.96 12.96
CA GLU A 20 1.01 4.63 14.29
C GLU A 20 0.21 3.48 14.91
N LEU A 21 -1.12 3.47 14.77
CA LEU A 21 -1.97 2.35 15.22
C LEU A 21 -1.59 1.02 14.53
N ILE A 22 -1.35 1.05 13.21
CA ILE A 22 -0.86 -0.12 12.45
C ILE A 22 0.48 -0.61 13.00
N LYS A 23 1.39 0.32 13.34
CA LYS A 23 2.70 0.00 13.89
C LYS A 23 2.60 -0.64 15.28
N GLU A 24 1.74 -0.13 16.14
CA GLU A 24 1.45 -0.72 17.46
C GLU A 24 0.88 -2.14 17.31
N TRP A 25 -0.12 -2.30 16.44
CA TRP A 25 -0.69 -3.62 16.16
C TRP A 25 0.33 -4.61 15.60
N ARG A 26 1.20 -4.17 14.69
CA ARG A 26 2.28 -5.01 14.18
C ARG A 26 3.22 -5.51 15.28
N GLN A 27 3.50 -4.70 16.30
CA GLN A 27 4.32 -5.11 17.44
C GLN A 27 3.58 -6.09 18.36
N SER A 28 2.25 -6.03 18.39
CA SER A 28 1.41 -6.94 19.19
C SER A 28 1.21 -8.33 18.57
N ILE A 29 1.47 -8.51 17.27
CA ILE A 29 1.32 -9.82 16.61
C ILE A 29 2.36 -10.78 17.19
N ASN A 30 1.88 -11.87 17.80
CA ASN A 30 2.66 -12.95 18.41
C ASN A 30 3.92 -13.31 17.61
N GLU A 31 5.03 -13.65 18.28
CA GLU A 31 6.31 -14.02 17.64
C GLU A 31 6.22 -15.22 16.68
N THR A 32 5.15 -16.01 16.76
CA THR A 32 4.87 -17.09 15.79
C THR A 32 4.87 -16.59 14.35
N ALA A 33 5.41 -17.42 13.45
CA ALA A 33 5.44 -17.12 12.02
C ALA A 33 4.02 -16.90 11.47
N VAL A 34 3.85 -15.86 10.67
CA VAL A 34 2.59 -15.61 9.94
C VAL A 34 2.51 -16.49 8.70
N VAL A 35 3.64 -16.80 8.06
CA VAL A 35 3.69 -17.72 6.91
C VAL A 35 3.91 -19.16 7.39
N LYS A 36 3.06 -20.09 6.94
CA LYS A 36 3.19 -21.52 7.27
C LYS A 36 4.33 -22.19 6.47
N GLU A 37 5.19 -22.97 7.15
CA GLU A 37 6.40 -23.62 6.58
C GLU A 37 6.14 -24.53 5.36
N SER A 38 4.95 -25.12 5.24
CA SER A 38 4.59 -26.01 4.13
C SER A 38 4.37 -25.32 2.79
N SER A 39 4.60 -24.01 2.70
CA SER A 39 4.14 -23.18 1.57
C SER A 39 5.25 -22.78 0.59
N PHE A 40 6.38 -23.49 0.56
CA PHE A 40 7.57 -23.09 -0.21
C PHE A 40 7.93 -24.04 -1.37
N GLU A 41 7.08 -24.12 -2.39
CA GLU A 41 7.45 -24.60 -3.72
C GLU A 41 7.21 -23.46 -4.72
N LEU A 42 8.27 -22.94 -5.36
CA LEU A 42 8.30 -21.81 -6.32
C LEU A 42 6.92 -21.25 -6.74
N ILE A 43 6.33 -20.44 -5.85
CA ILE A 43 5.04 -19.77 -6.05
C ILE A 43 5.32 -18.53 -6.89
N SER A 44 4.60 -18.33 -7.99
CA SER A 44 4.70 -17.12 -8.81
C SER A 44 4.50 -15.84 -7.98
N SER A 45 4.95 -14.70 -8.46
CA SER A 45 4.64 -13.40 -7.86
C SER A 45 3.18 -12.99 -8.16
N PRO A 46 2.41 -12.37 -7.23
CA PRO A 46 2.79 -11.99 -5.86
C PRO A 46 2.61 -13.12 -4.83
N LEU A 47 3.56 -13.31 -3.92
CA LEU A 47 3.61 -14.46 -3.01
C LEU A 47 2.47 -14.52 -1.99
N ILE A 48 2.24 -13.45 -1.21
CA ILE A 48 1.32 -13.46 -0.05
C ILE A 48 -0.11 -13.90 -0.41
N PRO A 49 -0.73 -13.45 -1.51
CA PRO A 49 -2.06 -13.91 -1.90
C PRO A 49 -2.18 -15.39 -2.21
N GLN A 50 -1.06 -16.07 -2.47
CA GLN A 50 -1.00 -17.51 -2.78
C GLN A 50 -0.63 -18.37 -1.56
N LEU A 51 -0.33 -17.73 -0.42
CA LEU A 51 0.12 -18.41 0.80
C LEU A 51 -1.03 -18.62 1.78
N ASP A 52 -0.92 -19.69 2.57
CA ASP A 52 -1.75 -19.87 3.76
C ASP A 52 -1.13 -19.10 4.94
N LEU A 53 -1.78 -18.00 5.31
CA LEU A 53 -1.35 -17.15 6.42
C LEU A 53 -1.96 -17.64 7.74
N ALA A 54 -1.11 -17.93 8.72
CA ALA A 54 -1.48 -18.24 10.10
C ALA A 54 -1.83 -16.96 10.89
N ALA A 55 -2.63 -16.07 10.30
CA ALA A 55 -3.08 -14.85 10.97
C ALA A 55 -4.14 -15.17 12.04
N ASP A 56 -4.01 -14.59 13.24
CA ASP A 56 -5.01 -14.70 14.30
C ASP A 56 -6.22 -13.82 13.97
N MET A 57 -7.32 -14.46 13.56
CA MET A 57 -8.54 -13.77 13.18
C MET A 57 -9.19 -13.00 14.33
N ASN A 58 -8.93 -13.37 15.60
CA ASN A 58 -9.39 -12.57 16.74
C ASN A 58 -8.58 -11.28 16.89
N GLN A 59 -7.27 -11.32 16.61
CA GLN A 59 -6.44 -10.10 16.56
C GLN A 59 -6.88 -9.20 15.41
N TYR A 60 -7.05 -9.76 14.21
CA TYR A 60 -7.53 -9.01 13.05
C TYR A 60 -8.92 -8.40 13.30
N HIS A 61 -9.84 -9.15 13.90
CA HIS A 61 -11.16 -8.64 14.29
C HIS A 61 -11.04 -7.47 15.27
N ARG A 62 -10.29 -7.63 16.37
CA ARG A 62 -10.12 -6.56 17.38
C ARG A 62 -9.54 -5.29 16.76
N PHE A 63 -8.60 -5.42 15.83
CA PHE A 63 -8.06 -4.27 15.14
C PHE A 63 -9.11 -3.57 14.26
N ILE A 64 -9.94 -4.31 13.51
CA ILE A 64 -11.05 -3.68 12.76
C ILE A 64 -11.99 -2.89 13.69
N ILE A 65 -12.36 -3.46 14.85
CA ILE A 65 -13.24 -2.79 15.81
C ILE A 65 -12.60 -1.53 16.38
N GLU A 66 -11.31 -1.59 16.75
CA GLU A 66 -10.57 -0.42 17.25
C GLU A 66 -10.45 0.67 16.18
N LEU A 67 -10.17 0.29 14.93
CA LEU A 67 -10.09 1.22 13.81
C LEU A 67 -11.44 1.92 13.56
N PHE A 68 -12.56 1.20 13.65
CA PHE A 68 -13.88 1.82 13.54
C PHE A 68 -14.18 2.78 14.71
N GLY A 69 -13.78 2.45 15.94
CA GLY A 69 -13.87 3.35 17.08
C GLY A 69 -13.05 4.62 16.85
N PHE A 70 -11.81 4.44 16.45
CA PHE A 70 -10.87 5.50 16.13
C PHE A 70 -11.39 6.45 15.03
N LEU A 71 -11.98 5.90 13.96
CA LEU A 71 -12.61 6.68 12.88
C LEU A 71 -13.85 7.44 13.37
N ALA A 72 -14.73 6.80 14.14
CA ALA A 72 -15.94 7.43 14.64
C ALA A 72 -15.65 8.60 15.60
N GLU A 73 -14.59 8.51 16.41
CA GLU A 73 -14.15 9.59 17.30
C GLU A 73 -13.65 10.83 16.53
N ARG A 74 -12.90 10.61 15.45
CA ARG A 74 -12.24 11.69 14.68
C ARG A 74 -13.12 12.26 13.58
N GLN A 75 -14.04 11.45 13.07
CA GLN A 75 -14.98 11.79 12.02
C GLN A 75 -16.38 11.32 12.42
N PRO A 76 -17.09 12.09 13.26
CA PRO A 76 -18.40 11.69 13.81
C PRO A 76 -19.45 11.35 12.75
N GLY A 77 -19.33 11.89 11.53
CA GLY A 77 -20.20 11.53 10.40
C GLY A 77 -20.13 10.06 9.97
N ASN A 78 -19.14 9.30 10.45
CA ASN A 78 -19.01 7.86 10.18
C ASN A 78 -19.57 6.98 11.31
N HIS A 79 -20.04 7.54 12.43
CA HIS A 79 -20.39 6.78 13.63
C HIS A 79 -21.43 5.68 13.35
N GLU A 80 -22.55 6.05 12.71
CA GLU A 80 -23.64 5.11 12.38
C GLU A 80 -23.16 3.98 11.46
N TYR A 81 -22.39 4.30 10.42
CA TYR A 81 -21.86 3.29 9.50
C TYR A 81 -20.83 2.36 10.16
N CYS A 82 -19.98 2.90 11.03
CA CYS A 82 -19.04 2.12 11.82
C CYS A 82 -19.79 1.13 12.72
N ASP A 83 -20.88 1.55 13.37
CA ASP A 83 -21.63 0.68 14.29
C ASP A 83 -22.41 -0.40 13.53
N ILE A 84 -23.04 -0.08 12.41
CA ILE A 84 -23.68 -1.07 11.52
C ILE A 84 -22.69 -2.19 11.17
N LEU A 85 -21.46 -1.84 10.77
CA LEU A 85 -20.46 -2.84 10.43
C LEU A 85 -20.01 -3.64 11.65
N LYS A 86 -19.72 -2.99 12.80
CA LYS A 86 -19.31 -3.69 14.04
C LYS A 86 -20.34 -4.74 14.48
N GLU A 87 -21.61 -4.39 14.47
CA GLU A 87 -22.70 -5.26 14.92
C GLU A 87 -22.86 -6.52 14.06
N ASN A 88 -22.48 -6.43 12.77
CA ASN A 88 -22.61 -7.51 11.80
C ASN A 88 -21.29 -8.26 11.53
N LEU A 89 -20.18 -7.86 12.15
CA LEU A 89 -18.86 -8.40 11.86
C LEU A 89 -18.57 -9.69 12.65
N THR A 90 -19.17 -10.80 12.24
CA THR A 90 -18.90 -12.12 12.84
C THR A 90 -17.50 -12.64 12.49
N ILE A 91 -16.97 -13.59 13.27
CA ILE A 91 -15.63 -14.15 13.01
C ILE A 91 -15.50 -14.81 11.63
N ASP A 92 -16.59 -15.39 11.11
CA ASP A 92 -16.62 -15.97 9.76
C ASP A 92 -16.51 -14.89 8.69
N ILE A 93 -17.22 -13.77 8.88
CA ILE A 93 -17.15 -12.61 7.99
C ILE A 93 -15.75 -11.98 8.06
N VAL A 94 -15.18 -11.82 9.25
CA VAL A 94 -13.79 -11.34 9.44
C VAL A 94 -12.80 -12.23 8.69
N SER A 95 -12.93 -13.55 8.84
CA SER A 95 -12.07 -14.51 8.16
C SER A 95 -12.20 -14.40 6.64
N LYS A 96 -13.40 -14.13 6.13
CA LYS A 96 -13.62 -13.86 4.71
C LYS A 96 -13.02 -12.52 4.29
N TRP A 97 -13.24 -11.44 5.05
CA TRP A 97 -12.66 -10.12 4.78
C TRP A 97 -11.14 -10.18 4.66
N PHE A 98 -10.48 -10.93 5.55
CA PHE A 98 -9.03 -11.10 5.50
C PHE A 98 -8.58 -11.75 4.18
N LYS A 99 -9.24 -12.83 3.76
CA LYS A 99 -8.91 -13.51 2.48
C LYS A 99 -9.14 -12.58 1.28
N GLU A 100 -10.29 -11.91 1.23
CA GLU A 100 -10.68 -11.06 0.11
C GLU A 100 -9.80 -9.81 0.01
N VAL A 101 -9.37 -9.24 1.13
CA VAL A 101 -8.48 -8.07 1.12
C VAL A 101 -7.05 -8.45 0.76
N VAL A 102 -6.56 -9.60 1.22
CA VAL A 102 -5.26 -10.14 0.81
C VAL A 102 -5.23 -10.35 -0.71
N ALA A 103 -6.32 -10.85 -1.28
CA ALA A 103 -6.51 -11.03 -2.73
C ALA A 103 -6.87 -9.74 -3.50
N VAL A 104 -7.01 -8.60 -2.83
CA VAL A 104 -7.36 -7.30 -3.43
C VAL A 104 -8.72 -7.35 -4.18
N ASN A 105 -9.68 -8.12 -3.67
CA ASN A 105 -10.99 -8.28 -4.29
C ASN A 105 -11.93 -7.11 -3.98
N ARG A 106 -11.84 -6.03 -4.77
CA ARG A 106 -12.67 -4.82 -4.61
C ARG A 106 -14.16 -5.07 -4.83
N TYR A 107 -14.53 -6.01 -5.70
CA TYR A 107 -15.93 -6.33 -5.98
C TYR A 107 -16.64 -6.92 -4.76
N TYR A 108 -15.94 -7.75 -3.97
CA TYR A 108 -16.48 -8.26 -2.73
C TYR A 108 -16.84 -7.13 -1.76
N PHE A 109 -15.93 -6.17 -1.55
CA PHE A 109 -16.17 -5.07 -0.62
C PHE A 109 -17.21 -4.06 -1.12
N HIS A 110 -17.32 -3.87 -2.43
CA HIS A 110 -18.42 -3.11 -3.03
C HIS A 110 -19.77 -3.75 -2.67
N ALA A 111 -19.92 -5.06 -2.86
CA ALA A 111 -21.14 -5.79 -2.51
C ALA A 111 -21.44 -5.75 -0.99
N VAL A 112 -20.41 -5.81 -0.14
CA VAL A 112 -20.56 -5.63 1.32
C VAL A 112 -21.08 -4.24 1.65
N ALA A 113 -20.54 -3.20 1.01
CA ALA A 113 -20.99 -1.83 1.23
C ALA A 113 -22.46 -1.63 0.82
N GLU A 114 -22.86 -2.17 -0.33
CA GLU A 114 -24.26 -2.15 -0.80
C GLU A 114 -25.18 -2.91 0.16
N GLN A 115 -24.79 -4.12 0.59
CA GLN A 115 -25.58 -4.96 1.49
C GLN A 115 -25.92 -4.24 2.81
N TYR A 116 -24.94 -3.56 3.40
CA TYR A 116 -25.10 -2.86 4.69
C TYR A 116 -25.44 -1.37 4.54
N GLN A 117 -25.62 -0.88 3.31
CA GLN A 117 -25.95 0.52 3.00
C GLN A 117 -24.97 1.53 3.64
N VAL A 118 -23.68 1.20 3.61
CA VAL A 118 -22.59 2.06 4.12
C VAL A 118 -21.78 2.66 2.96
N PRO A 119 -20.99 3.73 3.19
CA PRO A 119 -20.11 4.26 2.16
C PRO A 119 -19.17 3.20 1.56
N GLU A 120 -19.05 3.17 0.23
CA GLU A 120 -18.28 2.16 -0.52
C GLU A 120 -16.84 1.97 -0.03
N TRP A 121 -16.20 3.06 0.38
CA TRP A 121 -14.82 3.04 0.84
C TRP A 121 -14.63 2.35 2.19
N LEU A 122 -15.64 2.36 3.07
CA LEU A 122 -15.47 2.06 4.50
C LEU A 122 -15.12 0.59 4.79
N PRO A 123 -15.82 -0.43 4.25
CA PRO A 123 -15.48 -1.82 4.51
C PRO A 123 -14.10 -2.20 3.98
N LEU A 124 -13.78 -1.80 2.75
CA LEU A 124 -12.47 -2.07 2.14
C LEU A 124 -11.35 -1.36 2.92
N PHE A 125 -11.56 -0.10 3.28
CA PHE A 125 -10.59 0.66 4.06
C PHE A 125 -10.28 -0.04 5.38
N ALA A 126 -11.31 -0.41 6.16
CA ALA A 126 -11.10 -1.05 7.45
C ALA A 126 -10.41 -2.41 7.31
N ALA A 127 -10.84 -3.22 6.35
CA ALA A 127 -10.22 -4.51 6.06
C ALA A 127 -8.74 -4.37 5.66
N GLU A 128 -8.41 -3.39 4.81
CA GLU A 128 -7.08 -3.17 4.25
C GLU A 128 -6.12 -2.65 5.32
N GLN A 129 -6.51 -1.61 6.07
CA GLN A 129 -5.65 -1.06 7.13
C GLN A 129 -5.39 -2.10 8.23
N ALA A 130 -6.42 -2.85 8.64
CA ALA A 130 -6.26 -3.89 9.65
C ALA A 130 -5.41 -5.08 9.18
N ALA A 131 -5.33 -5.34 7.87
CA ALA A 131 -4.53 -6.43 7.31
C ALA A 131 -3.04 -6.07 7.19
N ARG A 132 -2.69 -4.78 7.10
CA ARG A 132 -1.33 -4.30 6.90
C ARG A 132 -0.31 -4.87 7.91
N PRO A 133 -0.55 -4.92 9.23
CA PRO A 133 0.39 -5.53 10.16
C PRO A 133 0.79 -6.97 9.79
N PHE A 134 -0.18 -7.79 9.41
CA PHE A 134 0.03 -9.18 9.00
C PHE A 134 0.80 -9.25 7.68
N LEU A 135 0.42 -8.43 6.69
CA LEU A 135 1.12 -8.34 5.40
C LEU A 135 2.58 -7.89 5.56
N GLN A 136 2.83 -6.92 6.45
CA GLN A 136 4.16 -6.41 6.73
C GLN A 136 5.04 -7.45 7.44
N LYS A 137 4.46 -8.21 8.37
CA LYS A 137 5.17 -9.31 9.02
C LYS A 137 5.45 -10.45 8.04
N ALA A 138 4.47 -10.88 7.26
CA ALA A 138 4.66 -11.89 6.22
C ALA A 138 5.73 -11.49 5.19
N ALA A 139 5.72 -10.23 4.71
CA ALA A 139 6.74 -9.75 3.79
C ALA A 139 8.16 -9.76 4.39
N ALA A 140 8.30 -9.51 5.70
CA ALA A 140 9.58 -9.60 6.39
C ALA A 140 10.05 -11.06 6.54
N GLU A 141 9.16 -11.98 6.88
CA GLU A 141 9.45 -13.43 6.94
C GLU A 141 9.88 -13.99 5.58
N LEU A 142 9.36 -13.41 4.49
CA LEU A 142 9.62 -13.83 3.11
C LEU A 142 10.84 -13.14 2.47
N GLU A 143 11.59 -12.28 3.18
CA GLU A 143 12.65 -11.43 2.58
C GLU A 143 13.64 -12.23 1.73
N THR A 144 14.11 -13.38 2.24
CA THR A 144 15.04 -14.28 1.53
C THR A 144 14.46 -14.80 0.22
N VAL A 145 13.17 -15.16 0.19
CA VAL A 145 12.49 -15.68 -1.01
C VAL A 145 12.19 -14.53 -1.98
N LEU A 146 11.73 -13.40 -1.46
CA LEU A 146 11.41 -12.20 -2.24
C LEU A 146 12.62 -11.63 -2.97
N SER A 147 13.84 -11.79 -2.42
CA SER A 147 15.08 -11.37 -3.09
C SER A 147 15.32 -12.03 -4.46
N LYS A 148 14.66 -13.15 -4.73
CA LYS A 148 14.73 -13.87 -6.02
C LYS A 148 13.83 -13.26 -7.10
N PHE A 149 12.82 -12.49 -6.71
CA PHE A 149 11.90 -11.83 -7.63
C PHE A 149 12.46 -10.47 -8.00
N GLN A 150 12.66 -10.24 -9.30
CA GLN A 150 13.15 -8.98 -9.83
C GLN A 150 12.21 -8.53 -10.96
N HIS A 151 11.89 -7.23 -10.96
CA HIS A 151 11.26 -6.56 -12.10
C HIS A 151 9.80 -6.96 -12.42
N ASP A 152 8.94 -6.93 -11.40
CA ASP A 152 7.48 -7.03 -11.57
C ASP A 152 6.81 -5.63 -11.56
N PRO A 153 5.71 -5.43 -12.33
CA PRO A 153 4.89 -4.22 -12.28
C PRO A 153 4.24 -3.97 -10.92
N CYS A 154 4.23 -4.99 -10.07
CA CYS A 154 3.72 -4.93 -8.72
C CYS A 154 4.76 -5.40 -7.69
N CYS A 155 4.42 -5.23 -6.42
CA CYS A 155 5.19 -5.72 -5.30
C CYS A 155 5.14 -7.26 -5.29
N PRO A 156 6.29 -7.95 -5.34
CA PRO A 156 6.30 -9.42 -5.38
C PRO A 156 5.80 -10.07 -4.10
N ALA A 157 5.67 -9.31 -3.01
CA ALA A 157 5.06 -9.81 -1.79
C ALA A 157 3.53 -9.76 -1.87
N CYS A 158 2.94 -8.59 -2.10
CA CYS A 158 1.50 -8.37 -1.86
C CYS A 158 0.70 -7.88 -3.07
N GLY A 159 1.33 -7.70 -4.24
CA GLY A 159 0.65 -7.27 -5.46
C GLY A 159 0.37 -5.76 -5.58
N GLU A 160 0.75 -4.93 -4.60
CA GLU A 160 0.62 -3.47 -4.71
C GLU A 160 1.43 -2.92 -5.89
N PRO A 161 0.91 -2.04 -6.75
CA PRO A 161 1.66 -1.45 -7.86
C PRO A 161 3.02 -0.85 -7.47
N SER A 162 4.04 -1.06 -8.30
CA SER A 162 5.42 -0.56 -8.09
C SER A 162 5.56 0.95 -8.38
N ARG A 163 4.67 1.78 -7.81
CA ARG A 163 4.57 3.22 -8.10
C ARG A 163 5.27 4.15 -7.10
N PHE A 164 5.92 3.62 -6.06
CA PHE A 164 6.59 4.41 -5.04
C PHE A 164 8.03 3.96 -4.78
N ALA A 165 8.95 4.92 -4.82
CA ALA A 165 10.36 4.73 -4.53
C ALA A 165 10.89 5.85 -3.64
N VAL A 166 11.98 5.54 -2.93
CA VAL A 166 12.71 6.52 -2.13
C VAL A 166 14.18 6.53 -2.46
N VAL A 167 14.84 7.67 -2.25
CA VAL A 167 16.30 7.78 -2.27
C VAL A 167 16.78 8.10 -0.86
N GLY A 168 17.50 7.15 -0.26
CA GLY A 168 18.05 7.28 1.08
C GLY A 168 19.43 7.94 1.14
N LYS A 169 20.05 7.97 2.32
CA LYS A 169 21.38 8.56 2.57
C LYS A 169 22.48 8.03 1.63
N LYS A 170 22.42 6.74 1.28
CA LYS A 170 23.40 6.09 0.37
C LYS A 170 23.20 6.47 -1.11
N GLY A 171 22.19 7.27 -1.45
CA GLY A 171 21.90 7.73 -2.81
C GLY A 171 21.36 6.65 -3.75
N LYS A 172 21.04 5.46 -3.22
CA LYS A 172 20.42 4.34 -3.94
C LYS A 172 18.90 4.53 -3.99
N LYS A 173 18.30 4.22 -5.15
CA LYS A 173 16.84 4.19 -5.32
C LYS A 173 16.32 2.87 -4.76
N GLU A 174 15.36 2.93 -3.86
CA GLU A 174 14.69 1.77 -3.28
C GLU A 174 13.21 1.84 -3.62
N LEU A 175 12.69 0.83 -4.31
CA LEU A 175 11.25 0.67 -4.45
C LEU A 175 10.69 0.21 -3.10
N LYS A 176 9.73 0.95 -2.56
CA LYS A 176 9.12 0.65 -1.24
C LYS A 176 7.63 0.51 -1.38
N CYS A 177 7.13 -0.67 -1.03
CA CYS A 177 5.70 -0.94 -1.05
C CYS A 177 5.02 -0.19 0.12
N PRO A 178 4.04 0.70 -0.14
CA PRO A 178 3.29 1.38 0.91
C PRO A 178 2.37 0.42 1.70
N ARG A 179 2.05 -0.74 1.13
CA ARG A 179 1.14 -1.74 1.72
C ARG A 179 1.83 -2.70 2.69
N CYS A 180 2.83 -3.45 2.22
CA CYS A 180 3.52 -4.48 3.00
C CYS A 180 4.94 -4.12 3.43
N LEU A 181 5.43 -2.90 3.10
CA LEU A 181 6.79 -2.43 3.42
C LEU A 181 7.94 -3.22 2.81
N HIS A 182 7.68 -4.20 1.94
CA HIS A 182 8.75 -4.84 1.17
C HIS A 182 9.52 -3.77 0.38
N SER A 183 10.85 -3.87 0.44
CA SER A 183 11.78 -2.93 -0.14
C SER A 183 12.77 -3.66 -1.03
N ARG A 184 13.08 -3.11 -2.20
CA ARG A 184 14.12 -3.62 -3.09
C ARG A 184 14.95 -2.49 -3.69
N GLU A 185 16.25 -2.70 -3.79
CA GLU A 185 17.12 -1.74 -4.49
C GLU A 185 16.84 -1.76 -5.99
N GLU A 186 16.84 -0.57 -6.60
CA GLU A 186 16.55 -0.38 -8.01
C GLU A 186 17.58 0.56 -8.66
N LYS A 187 17.95 0.30 -9.91
CA LYS A 187 18.80 1.20 -10.70
C LYS A 187 18.06 2.52 -10.90
N LYS A 188 18.78 3.65 -10.78
CA LYS A 188 18.19 5.00 -10.85
C LYS A 188 17.28 5.21 -12.07
N LEU A 189 17.73 4.82 -13.26
CA LEU A 189 17.00 5.00 -14.53
C LEU A 189 16.52 3.67 -15.15
N ARG A 190 16.19 2.68 -14.32
CA ARG A 190 15.44 1.49 -14.76
C ARG A 190 13.96 1.66 -14.43
N CYS A 191 13.09 1.25 -15.35
CA CYS A 191 11.65 1.22 -15.13
C CYS A 191 11.30 0.20 -14.04
N ALA A 192 10.56 0.65 -13.03
CA ALA A 192 10.11 -0.21 -11.92
C ALA A 192 9.08 -1.26 -12.35
N HIS A 193 8.47 -1.09 -13.52
CA HIS A 193 7.36 -1.90 -14.01
C HIS A 193 7.77 -2.97 -15.01
N CYS A 194 8.29 -2.57 -16.17
CA CYS A 194 8.72 -3.51 -17.22
C CYS A 194 10.21 -3.83 -17.21
N GLY A 195 10.99 -3.23 -16.32
CA GLY A 195 12.43 -3.50 -16.19
C GLY A 195 13.32 -2.89 -17.29
N THR A 196 12.77 -2.12 -18.25
CA THR A 196 13.60 -1.50 -19.29
C THR A 196 14.71 -0.64 -18.70
N GLU A 197 15.92 -0.81 -19.22
CA GLU A 197 17.11 -0.01 -18.90
C GLU A 197 17.43 1.01 -20.00
N ASP A 198 16.63 1.06 -21.06
CA ASP A 198 16.79 2.04 -22.14
C ASP A 198 16.43 3.43 -21.63
N HIS A 199 17.45 4.24 -21.36
CA HIS A 199 17.30 5.61 -20.87
C HIS A 199 16.55 6.52 -21.85
N THR A 200 16.50 6.20 -23.14
CA THR A 200 15.71 6.97 -24.12
C THR A 200 14.20 6.78 -23.94
N GLN A 201 13.79 5.69 -23.28
CA GLN A 201 12.40 5.39 -22.95
C GLN A 201 12.00 5.91 -21.57
N MET A 202 12.95 6.40 -20.77
CA MET A 202 12.70 6.91 -19.43
C MET A 202 12.52 8.43 -19.44
N VAL A 203 11.42 8.90 -18.85
CA VAL A 203 11.14 10.33 -18.67
C VAL A 203 11.22 10.65 -17.18
N VAL A 204 12.10 11.58 -16.80
CA VAL A 204 12.18 12.10 -15.44
C VAL A 204 11.55 13.48 -15.40
N MET A 205 10.50 13.64 -14.61
CA MET A 205 9.78 14.89 -14.43
C MET A 205 10.04 15.41 -13.02
N LYS A 206 10.46 16.67 -12.93
CA LYS A 206 10.59 17.40 -11.67
C LYS A 206 9.38 18.31 -11.52
N VAL A 207 8.89 18.44 -10.30
CA VAL A 207 7.77 19.33 -10.00
C VAL A 207 8.32 20.63 -9.42
N ASP A 208 7.94 21.74 -10.03
CA ASP A 208 8.36 23.07 -9.60
C ASP A 208 7.92 23.32 -8.15
N GLY A 209 8.86 23.78 -7.31
CA GLY A 209 8.62 23.99 -5.88
C GLY A 209 8.82 22.75 -5.00
N GLU A 210 9.06 21.56 -5.58
CA GLU A 210 9.24 20.30 -4.84
C GLU A 210 10.56 19.62 -5.19
N GLU A 211 11.67 20.20 -4.74
CA GLU A 211 13.00 19.67 -5.08
C GLU A 211 13.30 18.26 -4.52
N GLY A 212 12.46 17.74 -3.64
CA GLY A 212 12.57 16.41 -3.03
C GLY A 212 11.76 15.32 -3.73
N ALA A 213 11.05 15.63 -4.81
CA ALA A 213 10.19 14.68 -5.49
C ALA A 213 10.42 14.69 -7.02
N GLU A 214 10.47 13.49 -7.59
CA GLU A 214 10.52 13.28 -9.03
C GLU A 214 9.47 12.25 -9.45
N ILE A 215 9.02 12.31 -10.69
CA ILE A 215 8.19 11.27 -11.32
C ILE A 215 9.02 10.63 -12.43
N HIS A 216 9.20 9.31 -12.35
CA HIS A 216 9.91 8.52 -13.37
C HIS A 216 8.87 7.78 -14.22
N GLY A 217 8.59 8.26 -15.43
CA GLY A 217 7.69 7.64 -16.40
C GLY A 217 8.43 6.76 -17.41
N CYS A 218 7.76 5.74 -17.93
CA CYS A 218 8.29 4.81 -18.93
C CYS A 218 7.48 4.88 -20.22
N GLN A 219 8.10 5.20 -21.35
CA GLN A 219 7.42 5.26 -22.64
C GLN A 219 7.04 3.87 -23.18
N THR A 220 7.79 2.84 -22.81
CA THR A 220 7.56 1.45 -23.25
C THR A 220 6.28 0.85 -22.67
N CYS A 221 6.09 0.94 -21.34
CA CYS A 221 4.93 0.34 -20.67
C CYS A 221 3.91 1.37 -20.18
N LYS A 222 4.19 2.67 -20.31
CA LYS A 222 3.36 3.76 -19.78
C LYS A 222 3.19 3.76 -18.26
N GLY A 223 3.87 2.90 -17.50
CA GLY A 223 3.93 2.96 -16.04
C GLY A 223 4.75 4.16 -15.53
N TYR A 224 4.51 4.57 -14.29
CA TYR A 224 5.29 5.59 -13.59
C TYR A 224 5.64 5.20 -12.15
N THR A 225 6.65 5.85 -11.60
CA THR A 225 7.06 5.72 -10.21
C THR A 225 7.37 7.09 -9.62
N LYS A 226 6.73 7.43 -8.50
CA LYS A 226 7.11 8.57 -7.66
C LYS A 226 8.41 8.26 -6.94
N VAL A 227 9.38 9.17 -7.00
CA VAL A 227 10.70 9.00 -6.38
C VAL A 227 10.95 10.13 -5.41
N ILE A 228 10.94 9.80 -4.12
CA ILE A 228 11.05 10.79 -3.04
C ILE A 228 12.45 10.76 -2.43
N ASP A 229 13.15 11.89 -2.45
CA ASP A 229 14.44 12.05 -1.81
C ASP A 229 14.28 12.29 -0.31
N MET A 230 14.38 11.21 0.47
CA MET A 230 14.24 11.26 1.92
C MET A 230 15.30 12.11 2.61
N ARG A 231 16.42 12.44 1.94
CA ARG A 231 17.47 13.31 2.50
C ARG A 231 17.01 14.76 2.60
N LYS A 232 15.99 15.15 1.82
CA LYS A 232 15.40 16.48 1.82
C LYS A 232 14.19 16.61 2.76
N LEU A 233 13.76 15.51 3.39
CA LEU A 233 12.64 15.51 4.33
C LEU A 233 13.10 15.91 5.75
N LEU A 234 12.27 16.69 6.44
CA LEU A 234 12.52 17.11 7.82
C LEU A 234 12.29 15.99 8.84
N LYS A 235 11.43 15.03 8.52
CA LYS A 235 11.06 13.91 9.39
C LYS A 235 11.05 12.62 8.57
N LYS A 236 11.35 11.50 9.24
CA LYS A 236 11.21 10.18 8.65
C LYS A 236 9.76 9.75 8.76
N GLU A 237 9.11 9.58 7.61
CA GLU A 237 7.70 9.15 7.52
C GLU A 237 7.61 7.72 6.98
N THR A 238 6.45 7.08 7.17
CA THR A 238 6.19 5.76 6.60
C THR A 238 6.01 5.86 5.09
N PRO A 239 6.31 4.80 4.31
CA PRO A 239 6.05 4.79 2.87
C PRO A 239 4.60 5.12 2.50
N ALA A 240 3.62 4.65 3.28
CA ALA A 240 2.21 4.95 3.04
C ALA A 240 1.88 6.44 3.24
N LEU A 241 2.38 7.06 4.30
CA LEU A 241 2.15 8.48 4.55
C LEU A 241 2.80 9.36 3.46
N MET A 242 4.05 9.04 3.07
CA MET A 242 4.71 9.76 1.98
C MET A 242 4.00 9.55 0.64
N ASP A 243 3.49 8.36 0.37
CA ASP A 243 2.72 8.07 -0.84
C ASP A 243 1.44 8.92 -0.91
N ILE A 244 0.69 9.04 0.19
CA ILE A 244 -0.52 9.88 0.28
C ILE A 244 -0.19 11.36 0.14
N LYS A 245 0.84 11.85 0.84
CA LYS A 245 1.27 13.27 0.77
C LYS A 245 1.77 13.70 -0.61
N THR A 246 2.06 12.72 -1.47
CA THR A 246 2.54 12.94 -2.83
C THR A 246 1.52 12.52 -3.87
N ILE A 247 0.23 12.48 -3.51
CA ILE A 247 -0.85 12.06 -4.41
C ILE A 247 -1.01 12.98 -5.63
N HIS A 248 -0.65 14.25 -5.52
CA HIS A 248 -0.62 15.18 -6.65
C HIS A 248 0.35 14.76 -7.75
N LEU A 249 1.43 14.06 -7.40
CA LEU A 249 2.36 13.51 -8.39
C LEU A 249 1.73 12.41 -9.23
N ASP A 250 0.78 11.65 -8.66
CA ASP A 250 0.03 10.64 -9.40
C ASP A 250 -0.86 11.34 -10.47
N TYR A 251 -1.52 12.45 -10.12
CA TYR A 251 -2.29 13.26 -11.09
C TYR A 251 -1.41 13.85 -12.19
N ILE A 252 -0.26 14.43 -11.85
CA ILE A 252 0.70 14.96 -12.85
C ILE A 252 1.16 13.85 -13.80
N ALA A 253 1.45 12.64 -13.28
CA ALA A 253 1.84 11.51 -14.12
C ALA A 253 0.73 11.12 -15.11
N GLN A 254 -0.53 11.07 -14.64
CA GLN A 254 -1.70 10.76 -15.46
C GLN A 254 -1.96 11.80 -16.54
N GLU A 255 -1.86 13.09 -16.23
CA GLU A 255 -1.97 14.17 -17.22
C GLU A 255 -0.92 14.09 -18.32
N LYS A 256 0.25 13.50 -18.01
CA LYS A 256 1.33 13.24 -18.96
C LYS A 256 1.20 11.90 -19.70
N GLY A 257 0.10 11.17 -19.48
CA GLY A 257 -0.21 9.92 -20.17
C GLY A 257 0.44 8.68 -19.56
N PHE A 258 0.87 8.73 -18.30
CA PHE A 258 1.39 7.56 -17.58
C PHE A 258 0.37 7.01 -16.57
N GLY A 259 0.39 5.71 -16.32
CA GLY A 259 -0.50 5.04 -15.35
C GLY A 259 -1.98 5.06 -15.71
N THR A 260 -2.30 5.38 -16.96
CA THR A 260 -3.64 5.25 -17.54
C THR A 260 -3.71 3.91 -18.26
N ALA A 261 -4.84 3.22 -18.15
CA ALA A 261 -5.07 1.99 -18.89
C ALA A 261 -5.18 2.35 -20.39
N VAL A 262 -4.19 1.93 -21.18
CA VAL A 262 -4.36 1.86 -22.64
C VAL A 262 -4.87 0.44 -22.92
N ASP A 263 -6.02 0.33 -23.59
CA ASP A 263 -6.64 -0.95 -23.99
C ASP A 263 -7.10 -1.88 -22.85
N GLY A 264 -7.55 -1.32 -21.71
CA GLY A 264 -8.16 -2.11 -20.63
C GLY A 264 -7.18 -2.97 -19.83
N LYS A 265 -5.86 -2.80 -20.06
CA LYS A 265 -4.81 -3.35 -19.20
C LYS A 265 -4.27 -2.24 -18.33
N TYR A 266 -4.34 -2.43 -17.00
CA TYR A 266 -3.53 -1.65 -16.09
C TYR A 266 -2.07 -2.06 -16.31
N HIS A 267 -1.21 -1.10 -16.65
CA HIS A 267 0.22 -1.28 -16.85
C HIS A 267 1.02 -0.79 -15.65
#